data_AF-A0AAV3UGU2-F1
#
_entry.id   AF-A0AAV3UGU2-F1
#
_cell.length_a   1.000
_cell.length_b   1.000
_cell.length_c   1.000
_cell.angle_alpha   90.00
_cell.angle_beta   90.00
_cell.angle_gamma   90.00
#
_symmetry.space_group_name_H-M   'P 1'
#
loop_
_entity.id
_entity.type
_entity.pdbx_description
1 polymer ?
#
loop_
_entity_poly.entity_id
_entity_poly.type
_entity_poly.pdbx_seq_one_letter_code
_entity_poly.pdbx_strand_id
1 'polypeptide(L)'
;MSATIILGVIGSDAHAVGITILDQALSTAGFDVVNIGVQSSQEDFISAVEAHEGDAVLISSLYGHAEQDCRGFHEAIEAAGLDLITYIGGNLAVGQDDFEQTRARFRAMGFDRVFDSETEPMEAIAALKADMNITESEAERTRLTS
;
A
#
# COMPACT_ATOMS: atom_id res chain seq x y z
N MET A 1 7.04 -5.88 17.53
CA MET A 1 5.64 -5.57 17.23
C MET A 1 5.45 -5.91 15.76
N SER A 2 4.32 -6.51 15.39
CA SER A 2 3.88 -6.60 14.00
C SER A 2 3.52 -5.19 13.54
N ALA A 3 3.86 -4.83 12.30
CA ALA A 3 3.49 -3.54 11.74
C ALA A 3 2.06 -3.60 11.19
N THR A 4 1.28 -2.56 11.43
CA THR A 4 -0.12 -2.44 11.00
C THR A 4 -0.18 -1.80 9.62
N ILE A 5 -0.78 -2.50 8.66
CA ILE A 5 -0.84 -2.11 7.26
C ILE A 5 -2.28 -1.82 6.88
N ILE A 6 -2.57 -0.56 6.56
CA ILE A 6 -3.87 -0.15 6.04
C ILE A 6 -3.89 -0.41 4.53
N LEU A 7 -4.85 -1.19 4.07
CA LEU A 7 -4.94 -1.65 2.70
C LEU A 7 -6.31 -1.28 2.12
N GLY A 8 -6.34 -0.65 0.94
CA GLY A 8 -7.60 -0.21 0.34
C GLY A 8 -7.51 0.06 -1.16
N VAL A 9 -8.65 0.08 -1.84
CA VAL A 9 -8.76 0.52 -3.24
C VAL A 9 -9.37 1.91 -3.26
N ILE A 10 -8.64 2.89 -3.77
CA ILE A 10 -9.05 4.29 -3.70
C ILE A 10 -10.06 4.67 -4.79
N GLY A 11 -10.95 5.60 -4.46
CA GLY A 11 -11.79 6.31 -5.43
C GLY A 11 -13.04 5.51 -5.82
N SER A 12 -13.34 5.45 -7.12
CA SER A 12 -14.52 4.72 -7.63
C SER A 12 -14.20 3.29 -8.09
N ASP A 13 -13.04 2.78 -7.73
CA ASP A 13 -12.55 1.48 -8.17
C ASP A 13 -13.18 0.33 -7.36
N ALA A 14 -13.81 -0.63 -8.05
CA ALA A 14 -14.45 -1.80 -7.47
C ALA A 14 -13.62 -3.09 -7.56
N HIS A 15 -12.37 -3.03 -8.06
CA HIS A 15 -11.55 -4.22 -8.25
C HIS A 15 -11.01 -4.77 -6.93
N ALA A 16 -11.73 -5.76 -6.37
CA ALA A 16 -11.40 -6.37 -5.07
C ALA A 16 -10.38 -7.53 -5.15
N VAL A 17 -10.09 -8.09 -6.33
CA VAL A 17 -9.28 -9.31 -6.44
C VAL A 17 -7.82 -9.06 -6.05
N GLY A 18 -7.19 -8.02 -6.61
CA GLY A 18 -5.79 -7.71 -6.34
C GLY A 18 -5.53 -7.41 -4.86
N ILE A 19 -6.39 -6.59 -4.27
CA ILE A 19 -6.32 -6.27 -2.84
C ILE A 19 -6.55 -7.48 -1.95
N THR A 20 -7.44 -8.41 -2.31
CA THR A 20 -7.66 -9.65 -1.53
C THR A 20 -6.43 -10.55 -1.55
N ILE A 21 -5.75 -10.65 -2.69
CA ILE A 21 -4.51 -11.43 -2.81
C ILE A 21 -3.40 -10.78 -1.96
N LEU A 22 -3.29 -9.45 -2.01
CA LEU A 22 -2.30 -8.69 -1.27
C LEU A 22 -2.54 -8.77 0.25
N ASP A 23 -3.79 -8.68 0.69
CA ASP A 23 -4.22 -8.88 2.08
C ASP A 23 -3.76 -10.24 2.61
N GLN A 24 -4.09 -11.32 1.89
CA GLN A 24 -3.68 -12.68 2.27
C GLN A 24 -2.16 -12.81 2.31
N ALA A 25 -1.44 -12.23 1.35
CA ALA A 25 0.01 -12.31 1.26
C ALA A 25 0.69 -11.56 2.42
N LEU A 26 0.25 -10.33 2.72
CA LEU A 26 0.75 -9.52 3.84
C LEU A 26 0.46 -10.19 5.19
N SER A 27 -0.77 -10.68 5.38
CA SER A 27 -1.16 -11.43 6.58
C SER A 27 -0.30 -12.68 6.77
N THR A 28 -0.02 -13.42 5.69
CA THR A 28 0.87 -14.61 5.71
C THR A 28 2.32 -14.23 6.01
N ALA A 29 2.76 -13.03 5.61
CA ALA A 29 4.08 -12.51 5.91
C ALA A 29 4.23 -11.98 7.35
N GLY A 30 3.16 -12.01 8.15
CA GLY A 30 3.18 -11.65 9.58
C GLY A 30 2.86 -10.20 9.89
N PHE A 31 2.26 -9.46 8.95
CA PHE A 31 1.75 -8.11 9.17
C PHE A 31 0.32 -8.12 9.70
N ASP A 32 -0.04 -7.10 10.48
CA ASP A 32 -1.43 -6.87 10.89
C ASP A 32 -2.13 -6.05 9.81
N VAL A 33 -2.96 -6.68 8.99
CA VAL A 33 -3.59 -6.02 7.83
C VAL A 33 -4.99 -5.53 8.18
N VAL A 34 -5.23 -4.24 7.95
CA VAL A 34 -6.55 -3.61 8.02
C VAL A 34 -7.01 -3.30 6.61
N ASN A 35 -7.81 -4.20 6.05
CA ASN A 35 -8.39 -4.03 4.72
C ASN A 35 -9.69 -3.22 4.81
N ILE A 36 -9.66 -1.97 4.33
CA ILE A 36 -10.82 -1.07 4.32
C ILE A 36 -11.72 -1.26 3.09
N GLY A 37 -11.34 -2.18 2.19
CA GLY A 37 -12.14 -2.62 1.06
C GLY A 37 -11.91 -1.81 -0.22
N VAL A 38 -12.98 -1.69 -1.00
CA VAL A 38 -12.99 -1.03 -2.30
C VAL A 38 -13.77 0.27 -2.23
N GLN A 39 -13.55 1.15 -3.21
CA GLN A 39 -14.20 2.46 -3.31
C GLN A 39 -13.99 3.34 -2.07
N SER A 40 -12.82 3.24 -1.46
CA SER A 40 -12.47 3.98 -0.25
C SER A 40 -12.04 5.40 -0.58
N SER A 41 -12.51 6.36 0.21
CA SER A 41 -12.10 7.75 0.12
C SER A 41 -10.76 7.98 0.83
N GLN A 42 -10.12 9.12 0.54
CA GLN A 42 -8.91 9.55 1.26
C GLN A 42 -9.16 9.65 2.78
N GLU A 43 -10.34 10.13 3.17
CA GLU A 43 -10.73 10.24 4.58
C GLU A 43 -10.86 8.88 5.26
N ASP A 44 -11.33 7.85 4.53
CA ASP A 44 -11.41 6.48 5.06
C ASP A 44 -10.03 5.92 5.39
N PHE A 45 -9.03 6.17 4.53
CA PHE A 45 -7.64 5.77 4.80
C PHE A 45 -7.08 6.48 6.03
N ILE A 46 -7.24 7.79 6.12
CA ILE A 46 -6.76 8.58 7.27
C ILE A 46 -7.43 8.11 8.57
N SER A 47 -8.76 7.96 8.54
CA SER A 47 -9.53 7.48 9.70
C SER A 47 -9.10 6.07 10.13
N ALA A 48 -8.80 5.19 9.18
CA ALA A 48 -8.32 3.85 9.47
C ALA A 48 -6.90 3.85 10.06
N VAL A 49 -6.00 4.71 9.56
CA VAL A 49 -4.67 4.89 10.15
C VAL A 49 -4.79 5.35 11.60
N GLU A 50 -5.62 6.37 11.87
CA GLU A 50 -5.82 6.89 13.22
C GLU A 50 -6.45 5.86 14.17
N ALA A 51 -7.44 5.09 13.68
CA ALA A 51 -8.16 4.11 14.49
C ALA A 51 -7.32 2.86 14.82
N HIS A 52 -6.36 2.52 13.96
CA HIS A 52 -5.59 1.27 14.05
C HIS A 52 -4.09 1.48 14.27
N GLU A 53 -3.65 2.72 14.47
CA GLU A 53 -2.24 3.09 14.60
C GLU A 53 -1.42 2.54 13.40
N GLY A 54 -1.91 2.79 12.19
CA GLY A 54 -1.34 2.26 10.96
C GLY A 54 0.07 2.77 10.67
N ASP A 55 1.01 1.87 10.44
CA ASP A 55 2.41 2.21 10.13
C ASP A 55 2.65 2.42 8.62
N ALA A 56 1.81 1.82 7.78
CA ALA A 56 1.86 2.00 6.33
C ALA A 56 0.47 1.93 5.68
N VAL A 57 0.32 2.63 4.56
CA VAL A 57 -0.87 2.62 3.71
C VAL A 57 -0.50 2.09 2.34
N LEU A 58 -1.17 1.02 1.91
CA LEU A 58 -1.04 0.42 0.58
C LEU A 58 -2.33 0.69 -0.20
N ILE A 59 -2.20 1.43 -1.29
CA ILE A 59 -3.31 1.82 -2.16
C ILE A 59 -3.28 1.00 -3.44
N SER A 60 -4.40 0.39 -3.79
CA SER A 60 -4.61 -0.24 -5.09
C SER A 60 -5.47 0.65 -5.98
N SER A 61 -5.15 0.72 -7.27
CA SER A 61 -6.01 1.31 -8.30
C SER A 61 -5.76 0.64 -9.65
N LEU A 62 -6.82 0.18 -10.32
CA LEU A 62 -6.79 -0.55 -11.59
C LEU A 62 -7.55 0.14 -12.71
N TYR A 63 -8.29 1.21 -12.43
CA TYR A 63 -9.13 1.91 -13.41
C TYR A 63 -8.49 3.15 -14.04
N GLY A 64 -7.21 3.44 -13.74
CA GLY A 64 -6.39 4.43 -14.45
C GLY A 64 -6.58 5.89 -14.03
N HIS A 65 -7.45 6.18 -13.05
CA HIS A 65 -7.69 7.53 -12.54
C HIS A 65 -7.05 7.80 -11.17
N ALA A 66 -6.05 7.00 -10.79
CA ALA A 66 -5.37 7.09 -9.50
C ALA A 66 -4.80 8.49 -9.21
N GLU A 67 -4.31 9.22 -10.23
CA GLU A 67 -3.79 10.58 -10.05
C GLU A 67 -4.86 11.54 -9.53
N GLN A 68 -6.09 11.44 -10.04
CA GLN A 68 -7.20 12.29 -9.61
C GLN A 68 -7.62 11.93 -8.18
N ASP A 69 -7.67 10.64 -7.87
CA ASP A 69 -8.11 10.15 -6.57
C ASP A 69 -7.08 10.40 -5.46
N CYS A 70 -5.80 10.41 -5.79
CA CYS A 70 -4.71 10.62 -4.83
C CYS A 70 -4.31 12.11 -4.69
N ARG A 71 -4.88 13.01 -5.51
CA ARG A 71 -4.58 14.44 -5.39
C ARG A 71 -5.06 14.97 -4.04
N GLY A 72 -4.18 15.62 -3.28
CA GLY A 72 -4.50 16.11 -1.95
C GLY A 72 -4.26 15.09 -0.83
N PHE A 73 -3.91 13.84 -1.16
CA PHE A 73 -3.83 12.76 -0.18
C PHE A 73 -2.66 12.95 0.79
N HIS A 74 -1.46 13.20 0.26
CA HIS A 74 -0.28 13.44 1.09
C HIS A 74 -0.38 14.74 1.88
N GLU A 75 -1.01 15.78 1.32
CA GLU A 75 -1.31 17.00 2.07
C GLU A 75 -2.29 16.72 3.23
N ALA A 76 -3.25 15.81 3.05
CA ALA A 76 -4.17 15.42 4.11
C ALA A 76 -3.50 14.56 5.20
N ILE A 77 -2.57 13.66 4.83
CA ILE A 77 -1.73 12.92 5.78
C ILE A 77 -0.89 13.89 6.62
N GLU A 78 -0.22 14.85 5.97
CA GLU A 78 0.59 15.87 6.66
C GLU A 78 -0.28 16.74 7.58
N ALA A 79 -1.46 17.15 7.12
CA ALA A 79 -2.41 17.94 7.92
C ALA A 79 -2.96 17.18 9.14
N ALA A 80 -3.06 15.85 9.06
CA ALA A 80 -3.40 14.98 10.18
C ALA A 80 -2.22 14.75 11.14
N GLY A 81 -1.01 15.19 10.77
CA GLY A 81 0.21 14.99 11.57
C GLY A 81 0.68 13.54 11.60
N LEU A 82 0.32 12.76 10.59
CA LEU A 82 0.68 11.35 10.45
C LEU A 82 2.01 11.20 9.72
N ASP A 83 2.85 10.27 10.17
CA ASP A 83 4.13 9.91 9.55
C ASP A 83 4.10 8.40 9.27
N LEU A 84 3.80 8.04 8.02
CA LEU A 84 3.54 6.66 7.60
C LEU A 84 4.07 6.42 6.20
N ILE A 85 4.42 5.16 5.91
CA ILE A 85 4.90 4.76 4.58
C ILE A 85 3.71 4.60 3.64
N THR A 86 3.76 5.24 2.46
CA THR A 86 2.68 5.24 1.48
C THR A 86 3.06 4.54 0.19
N TYR A 87 2.36 3.46 -0.15
CA TYR A 87 2.54 2.71 -1.38
C TYR A 87 1.32 2.84 -2.27
N ILE A 88 1.54 2.82 -3.59
CA ILE A 88 0.46 2.72 -4.57
C ILE A 88 0.81 1.71 -5.67
N GLY A 89 -0.17 0.91 -6.08
CA GLY A 89 0.02 -0.17 -7.05
C GLY A 89 -1.18 -0.42 -7.96
N GLY A 90 -0.90 -1.00 -9.12
CA GLY A 90 -1.92 -1.41 -10.09
C GLY A 90 -1.80 -0.66 -11.42
N ASN A 91 -2.94 -0.44 -12.08
CA ASN A 91 -3.03 0.28 -13.34
C ASN A 91 -3.43 1.74 -13.06
N LEU A 92 -2.40 2.57 -12.86
CA LEU A 92 -2.53 3.92 -12.29
C LEU A 92 -2.85 5.01 -13.32
N ALA A 93 -2.68 4.73 -14.62
CA ALA A 93 -2.87 5.69 -15.70
C ALA A 93 -3.68 5.06 -16.85
N VAL A 94 -4.40 5.90 -17.61
CA VAL A 94 -5.16 5.46 -18.79
C VAL A 94 -4.29 5.56 -20.04
N GLY A 95 -3.93 4.42 -20.65
CA GLY A 95 -3.22 4.38 -21.94
C GLY A 95 -1.94 3.56 -21.89
N GLN A 96 -1.16 3.58 -22.98
CA GLN A 96 0.21 3.04 -23.02
C GLN A 96 1.19 4.10 -22.52
N ASP A 97 1.01 4.53 -21.28
CA ASP A 97 2.00 5.39 -20.63
C ASP A 97 3.21 4.54 -20.23
N ASP A 98 4.39 5.10 -20.42
CA ASP A 98 5.63 4.55 -19.88
C ASP A 98 5.55 4.51 -18.36
N PHE A 99 5.63 3.30 -17.78
CA PHE A 99 5.50 3.13 -16.34
C PHE A 99 6.54 3.93 -15.55
N GLU A 100 7.72 4.21 -16.13
CA GLU A 100 8.71 5.07 -15.47
C GLU A 100 8.20 6.50 -15.26
N GLN A 101 7.44 7.04 -16.21
CA GLN A 101 6.82 8.36 -16.10
C GLN A 101 5.69 8.35 -15.06
N THR A 102 4.86 7.30 -15.08
CA THR A 102 3.80 7.10 -14.07
C THR A 102 4.42 7.04 -12.67
N ARG A 103 5.45 6.22 -12.48
CA ARG A 103 6.20 6.13 -11.24
C ARG A 103 6.74 7.49 -10.81
N ALA A 104 7.43 8.22 -11.69
CA ALA A 104 7.97 9.53 -11.36
C ALA A 104 6.88 10.53 -10.92
N ARG A 105 5.69 10.46 -11.51
CA ARG A 105 4.55 11.31 -11.14
C ARG A 105 4.05 11.02 -9.73
N PHE A 106 3.78 9.77 -9.39
CA PHE A 106 3.33 9.41 -8.04
C PHE A 106 4.43 9.63 -6.99
N ARG A 107 5.70 9.45 -7.33
CA ARG A 107 6.82 9.86 -6.47
C ARG A 107 6.80 11.36 -6.17
N ALA A 108 6.53 12.19 -7.17
CA ALA A 108 6.43 13.63 -6.99
C ALA A 108 5.20 14.06 -6.16
N MET A 109 4.17 13.21 -6.08
CA MET A 109 3.01 13.42 -5.20
C MET A 109 3.28 13.05 -3.74
N GLY A 110 4.35 12.31 -3.45
CA GLY A 110 4.74 11.96 -2.08
C GLY A 110 4.81 10.45 -1.80
N PHE A 111 4.45 9.58 -2.76
CA PHE A 111 4.45 8.13 -2.51
C PHE A 111 5.87 7.56 -2.30
N ASP A 112 6.02 6.72 -1.27
CA ASP A 112 7.26 6.05 -0.91
C ASP A 112 7.57 4.84 -1.77
N ARG A 113 6.57 4.19 -2.37
CA ARG A 113 6.74 3.22 -3.47
C ARG A 113 5.57 3.24 -4.44
N VAL A 114 5.89 2.92 -5.68
CA VAL A 114 4.94 2.88 -6.79
C VAL A 114 5.20 1.60 -7.58
N PHE A 115 4.16 0.80 -7.73
CA PHE A 115 4.17 -0.50 -8.38
C PHE A 115 3.16 -0.50 -9.55
N ASP A 116 3.40 -1.34 -10.54
CA ASP A 116 2.46 -1.58 -11.64
C ASP A 116 1.55 -2.78 -11.31
N SER A 117 0.69 -3.14 -12.26
CA SER A 117 -0.16 -4.33 -12.15
C SER A 117 0.59 -5.66 -12.35
N GLU A 118 1.84 -5.63 -12.83
CA GLU A 118 2.65 -6.83 -13.08
C GLU A 118 3.51 -7.20 -11.86
N THR A 119 3.67 -6.28 -10.92
CA THR A 119 4.42 -6.45 -9.68
C THR A 119 3.84 -7.60 -8.84
N GLU A 120 4.71 -8.52 -8.44
CA GLU A 120 4.32 -9.62 -7.57
C GLU A 120 4.11 -9.15 -6.12
N PRO A 121 3.11 -9.67 -5.38
CA PRO A 121 2.90 -9.31 -3.97
C PRO A 121 4.13 -9.49 -3.09
N MET A 122 4.98 -10.47 -3.41
CA MET A 122 6.22 -10.73 -2.68
C MET A 122 7.24 -9.59 -2.81
N GLU A 123 7.27 -8.87 -3.94
CA GLU A 123 8.13 -7.70 -4.08
C GLU A 123 7.64 -6.55 -3.19
N ALA A 124 6.32 -6.31 -3.13
CA ALA A 124 5.73 -5.32 -2.23
C ALA A 124 6.00 -5.64 -0.75
N ILE A 125 5.92 -6.92 -0.37
CA ILE A 125 6.26 -7.40 0.98
C ILE A 125 7.74 -7.19 1.30
N ALA A 126 8.64 -7.56 0.38
CA ALA A 126 10.07 -7.40 0.58
C ALA A 126 10.45 -5.92 0.73
N ALA A 127 9.84 -5.07 -0.09
CA ALA A 127 9.95 -3.63 -0.01
C ALA A 127 9.47 -3.08 1.35
N LEU A 128 8.28 -3.49 1.81
CA LEU A 128 7.72 -3.08 3.09
C LEU A 128 8.60 -3.50 4.27
N LYS A 129 9.08 -4.74 4.29
CA LYS A 129 10.03 -5.22 5.30
C LYS A 129 11.30 -4.36 5.34
N ALA A 130 11.84 -4.00 4.17
CA ALA A 130 13.04 -3.17 4.08
C ALA A 130 12.81 -1.75 4.61
N ASP A 131 11.71 -1.11 4.20
CA ASP A 131 11.42 0.28 4.57
C ASP A 131 11.04 0.43 6.05
N MET A 132 10.41 -0.60 6.63
CA MET A 132 10.13 -0.68 8.06
C MET A 132 11.32 -1.17 8.89
N ASN A 133 12.47 -1.43 8.26
CA ASN A 133 13.67 -2.00 8.88
C ASN A 133 13.38 -3.29 9.68
N ILE A 134 12.42 -4.08 9.20
CA ILE A 134 12.08 -5.39 9.75
C ILE A 134 13.11 -6.37 9.20
N THR A 135 14.25 -6.49 9.90
CA THR A 135 15.11 -7.65 9.73
C THR A 135 14.31 -8.89 10.13
N GLU A 136 14.22 -9.85 9.22
CA GLU A 136 13.72 -11.19 9.55
C GLU A 136 14.50 -11.68 10.76
N SER A 137 13.85 -11.64 11.94
CA SER A 137 14.41 -12.19 13.15
C SER A 137 14.78 -13.64 12.86
N GLU A 138 16.02 -14.02 13.16
CA GLU A 138 16.54 -15.39 13.03
C GLU A 138 15.69 -16.44 13.79
N ALA A 139 14.66 -16.03 14.53
CA ALA A 139 13.73 -16.85 15.28
C ALA A 139 12.88 -17.84 14.45
N GLU A 140 12.77 -17.69 13.12
CA GLU A 140 12.05 -18.67 12.28
C GLU A 140 12.94 -19.83 11.78
N ARG A 141 14.27 -19.65 11.70
CA ARG A 141 15.18 -20.71 11.20
C ARG A 141 15.30 -21.92 12.14
N THR A 142 14.97 -21.78 13.43
CA THR A 142 15.17 -22.86 14.41
C THR A 142 14.00 -23.86 14.48
N ARG A 143 12.85 -23.58 13.85
CA ARG A 143 11.69 -24.50 13.87
C ARG A 143 11.69 -25.59 12.80
N LEU A 144 12.64 -25.59 11.87
CA LEU A 144 12.78 -26.62 10.82
C LEU A 144 13.92 -27.62 11.08
N THR A 145 14.61 -27.53 12.22
CA THR A 145 15.71 -28.44 12.59
C THR A 145 15.53 -29.11 13.96
N SER A 146 14.29 -29.21 14.47
CA SER A 146 13.98 -29.92 15.72
C SER A 146 12.95 -31.01 15.50
#